data_AF-A0A848EK71-F1
#
_entry.id   AF-A0A848EK71-F1
#
_cell.length_a   1.000
_cell.length_b   1.000
_cell.length_c   1.000
_cell.angle_alpha   90.00
_cell.angle_beta   90.00
_cell.angle_gamma   90.00
#
_symmetry.space_group_name_H-M   'P 1'
#
loop_
_entity.id
_entity.type
_entity.pdbx_description
1 polymer ?
#
loop_
_entity_poly.entity_id
_entity_poly.type
_entity_poly.pdbx_seq_one_letter_code
_entity_poly.pdbx_strand_id
1 'polypeptide(L)'
;MATGKEPTDRFRELQASLEALPGVTEPPKSMLQILASQRAEQKWNTLLTYFLDPSQPHGFGADLLKVFLDKTNQVTDDEIDYSHRDIEQVKVDTEVESPQNNRPDILIRASDEWFVCIEAKVGSSEGDRQTQRYVADTHIDNQKKKDEYPEDGHHYLFLSKKFTSDSLADGFEDIYWQHLVESFQHKLNLSHGQYPGRSINQLEDFLSTIITVTNMEENNFEQIQKEKVQLLSEYRSDIDELFEAAESLREQSLEGWPQRFQNHVSNDVWTDAWYARDSKWGTIYTDGWCLDGELNPTNNVSETKGNDGARLHFMHYLRSEESFREGTLRYKLVCNTRVPFRDEFHRLYNADRWQERLKPVVNEQSIINRGNKSEYTRKTYDVDQSGLPRSYFETLAIAFEEHLPVAEVVNDIVAEAVENLKRD
;
A
#
# COMPACT_ATOMS: atom_id res chain seq x y z
N MET A 1 27.17 23.91 -1.43
CA MET A 1 25.85 24.33 -0.91
C MET A 1 24.82 23.58 -1.72
N ALA A 2 24.27 22.51 -1.18
CA ALA A 2 23.22 21.74 -1.84
C ALA A 2 21.91 22.52 -1.70
N THR A 3 21.31 22.88 -2.83
CA THR A 3 19.97 23.44 -2.91
C THR A 3 18.97 22.34 -2.55
N GLY A 4 18.57 22.28 -1.27
CA GLY A 4 17.49 21.38 -0.85
C GLY A 4 16.20 21.76 -1.59
N LYS A 5 15.57 20.80 -2.27
CA LYS A 5 14.21 20.95 -2.79
C LYS A 5 13.29 21.30 -1.60
N GLU A 6 12.31 22.18 -1.80
CA GLU A 6 11.32 22.49 -0.76
C GLU A 6 10.60 21.21 -0.29
N PRO A 7 10.17 21.10 0.98
CA PRO A 7 9.48 19.92 1.51
C PRO A 7 8.32 19.47 0.61
N THR A 8 7.57 20.43 0.07
CA THR A 8 6.47 20.20 -0.87
C THR A 8 6.87 19.42 -2.12
N ASP A 9 8.05 19.69 -2.68
CA ASP A 9 8.54 19.02 -3.88
C ASP A 9 9.02 17.60 -3.58
N ARG A 10 9.65 17.39 -2.42
CA ARG A 10 10.03 16.03 -1.97
C ARG A 10 8.81 15.16 -1.69
N PHE A 11 7.76 15.70 -1.08
CA PHE A 11 6.55 14.91 -0.80
C PHE A 11 5.71 14.62 -2.05
N ARG A 12 5.73 15.51 -3.06
CA ARG A 12 5.17 15.19 -4.38
C ARG A 12 5.91 14.03 -5.05
N GLU A 13 7.23 13.98 -4.90
CA GLU A 13 8.07 12.90 -5.41
C GLU A 13 7.78 11.57 -4.69
N LEU A 14 7.61 11.60 -3.37
CA LEU A 14 7.17 10.43 -2.58
C LEU A 14 5.77 9.96 -3.01
N GLN A 15 4.81 10.88 -3.18
CA GLN A 15 3.46 10.54 -3.59
C GLN A 15 3.44 9.87 -4.97
N ALA A 16 4.15 10.46 -5.95
CA ALA A 16 4.27 9.88 -7.28
C ALA A 16 4.94 8.50 -7.24
N SER A 17 5.95 8.31 -6.38
CA SER A 17 6.64 7.03 -6.21
C SER A 17 5.74 5.96 -5.56
N LEU A 18 4.89 6.35 -4.60
CA LEU A 18 3.92 5.44 -3.98
C LEU A 18 2.76 5.08 -4.91
N GLU A 19 2.26 6.03 -5.70
CA GLU A 19 1.21 5.80 -6.70
C GLU A 19 1.68 4.92 -7.86
N ALA A 20 2.98 4.92 -8.16
CA ALA A 20 3.59 4.03 -9.13
C ALA A 20 3.68 2.57 -8.65
N LEU A 21 3.56 2.32 -7.33
CA LEU A 21 3.56 0.96 -6.76
C LEU A 21 2.15 0.36 -6.81
N PRO A 22 1.97 -0.88 -7.30
CA PRO A 22 0.65 -1.50 -7.39
C PRO A 22 0.00 -1.71 -6.01
N GLY A 23 -1.25 -1.25 -5.86
CA GLY A 23 -2.00 -1.23 -4.59
C GLY A 23 -2.68 -2.53 -4.16
N VAL A 24 -2.35 -3.67 -4.78
CA VAL A 24 -3.06 -4.94 -4.55
C VAL A 24 -2.29 -5.80 -3.54
N THR A 25 -2.99 -6.42 -2.58
CA THR A 25 -2.41 -7.34 -1.59
C THR A 25 -1.78 -8.59 -2.21
N GLU A 26 -2.25 -8.97 -3.40
CA GLU A 26 -1.66 -9.97 -4.29
C GLU A 26 -2.02 -9.57 -5.74
N PRO A 27 -1.06 -9.54 -6.69
CA PRO A 27 -1.38 -9.15 -8.07
C PRO A 27 -2.44 -10.09 -8.68
N PRO A 28 -3.34 -9.57 -9.53
CA PRO A 28 -4.33 -10.40 -10.21
C PRO A 28 -3.61 -11.50 -10.99
N LYS A 29 -4.16 -12.72 -10.92
CA LYS A 29 -3.60 -13.86 -11.63
C LYS A 29 -3.58 -13.60 -13.13
N SER A 30 -2.47 -13.90 -13.78
CA SER A 30 -2.39 -13.79 -15.25
C SER A 30 -3.31 -14.80 -15.94
N MET A 31 -3.58 -14.61 -17.22
CA MET A 31 -4.47 -15.52 -17.98
C MET A 31 -3.95 -16.97 -17.96
N LEU A 32 -2.65 -17.19 -18.12
CA LEU A 32 -2.06 -18.53 -18.04
C LEU A 32 -2.12 -19.11 -16.62
N GLN A 33 -2.11 -18.26 -15.59
CA GLN A 33 -2.32 -18.68 -14.21
C GLN A 33 -3.76 -19.11 -13.95
N ILE A 34 -4.74 -18.37 -14.47
CA ILE A 34 -6.16 -18.71 -14.40
C ILE A 34 -6.45 -20.03 -15.12
N LEU A 35 -5.86 -20.22 -16.31
CA LEU A 35 -6.02 -21.44 -17.12
C LEU A 35 -5.17 -22.62 -16.62
N ALA A 36 -4.50 -22.50 -15.47
CA ALA A 36 -3.59 -23.51 -14.91
C ALA A 36 -2.53 -24.01 -15.93
N SER A 37 -2.17 -23.17 -16.90
CA SER A 37 -1.29 -23.48 -18.03
C SER A 37 0.08 -22.80 -17.91
N GLN A 38 0.45 -22.39 -16.69
CA GLN A 38 1.68 -21.65 -16.39
C GLN A 38 2.95 -22.38 -16.80
N ARG A 39 2.92 -23.73 -16.83
CA ARG A 39 4.05 -24.59 -17.19
C ARG A 39 3.89 -25.25 -18.57
N ALA A 40 2.87 -24.87 -19.33
CA ALA A 40 2.67 -25.42 -20.67
C ALA A 40 3.52 -24.64 -21.67
N GLU A 41 4.74 -25.13 -21.95
CA GLU A 41 5.73 -24.51 -22.87
C GLU A 41 5.09 -24.15 -24.22
N GLN A 42 4.27 -25.05 -24.79
CA GLN A 42 3.54 -24.80 -26.03
C GLN A 42 2.69 -23.51 -25.99
N LYS A 43 2.08 -23.16 -24.85
CA LYS A 43 1.28 -21.93 -24.69
C LYS A 43 2.15 -20.68 -24.65
N TRP A 44 3.36 -20.79 -24.08
CA TRP A 44 4.33 -19.71 -24.09
C TRP A 44 4.86 -19.47 -25.50
N ASN A 45 5.19 -20.54 -26.22
CA ASN A 45 5.66 -20.47 -27.60
C ASN A 45 4.60 -19.84 -28.51
N THR A 46 3.33 -20.24 -28.33
CA THR A 46 2.20 -19.62 -29.05
C THR A 46 2.11 -18.11 -28.79
N LEU A 47 2.23 -17.67 -27.53
CA LEU A 47 2.12 -16.25 -27.17
C LEU A 47 3.33 -15.45 -27.64
N LEU A 48 4.55 -15.98 -27.48
CA LEU A 48 5.76 -15.34 -27.95
C LEU A 48 5.72 -15.16 -29.47
N THR A 49 5.38 -16.21 -30.23
CA THR A 49 5.19 -16.11 -31.68
C THR A 49 4.12 -15.09 -32.06
N TYR A 50 2.98 -15.05 -31.35
CA TYR A 50 1.95 -14.04 -31.60
C TYR A 50 2.50 -12.61 -31.47
N PHE A 51 3.41 -12.34 -30.53
CA PHE A 51 3.99 -11.00 -30.37
C PHE A 51 5.20 -10.72 -31.28
N LEU A 52 5.89 -11.75 -31.75
CA LEU A 52 7.03 -11.61 -32.65
C LEU A 52 6.63 -11.55 -34.13
N ASP A 53 5.48 -12.08 -34.52
CA ASP A 53 5.02 -12.11 -35.92
C ASP A 53 4.43 -10.75 -36.34
N PRO A 54 5.11 -9.95 -37.19
CA PRO A 54 4.64 -8.61 -37.56
C PRO A 54 3.29 -8.62 -38.30
N SER A 55 2.88 -9.78 -38.85
CA SER A 55 1.61 -9.93 -39.56
C SER A 55 0.41 -10.13 -38.62
N GLN A 56 0.65 -10.42 -37.35
CA GLN A 56 -0.40 -10.63 -36.36
C GLN A 56 -1.00 -9.29 -35.88
N PRO A 57 -2.29 -9.26 -35.53
CA PRO A 57 -2.99 -8.03 -35.15
C PRO A 57 -2.72 -7.61 -33.69
N HIS A 58 -1.48 -7.75 -33.20
CA HIS A 58 -1.10 -7.28 -31.86
C HIS A 58 -0.78 -5.78 -31.83
N GLY A 59 -0.63 -5.11 -32.97
CA GLY A 59 -0.49 -3.64 -33.02
C GLY A 59 0.88 -3.09 -32.60
N PHE A 60 1.90 -3.94 -32.46
CA PHE A 60 3.30 -3.53 -32.28
C PHE A 60 4.07 -3.48 -33.62
N GLY A 61 3.47 -3.93 -34.73
CA GLY A 61 4.16 -4.08 -36.01
C GLY A 61 5.40 -4.96 -35.87
N ALA A 62 6.51 -4.59 -36.50
CA ALA A 62 7.77 -5.33 -36.37
C ALA A 62 8.61 -4.94 -35.12
N ASP A 63 8.12 -4.08 -34.23
CA ASP A 63 8.97 -3.50 -33.18
C ASP A 63 9.43 -4.53 -32.14
N LEU A 64 8.57 -5.47 -31.73
CA LEU A 64 8.95 -6.51 -30.77
C LEU A 64 9.92 -7.52 -31.39
N LEU A 65 9.76 -7.82 -32.68
CA LEU A 65 10.70 -8.65 -33.42
C LEU A 65 12.08 -8.01 -33.50
N LYS A 66 12.16 -6.72 -33.84
CA LYS A 66 13.42 -5.96 -33.85
C LYS A 66 14.09 -6.00 -32.49
N VAL A 67 13.33 -5.70 -31.43
CA VAL A 67 13.85 -5.71 -30.05
C VAL A 67 14.36 -7.09 -29.65
N PHE A 68 13.69 -8.16 -30.09
CA PHE A 68 14.13 -9.53 -29.85
C PHE A 68 15.45 -9.86 -30.56
N LEU A 69 15.55 -9.55 -31.86
CA LEU A 69 16.77 -9.79 -32.65
C LEU A 69 17.94 -8.93 -32.17
N ASP A 70 17.70 -7.64 -31.92
CA ASP A 70 18.70 -6.71 -31.40
C ASP A 70 19.22 -7.16 -30.03
N LYS A 71 18.32 -7.67 -29.16
CA LYS A 71 18.72 -8.21 -27.86
C LYS A 71 19.54 -9.49 -28.01
N THR A 72 19.22 -10.34 -28.98
CA THR A 72 19.98 -11.56 -29.28
C THR A 72 21.41 -11.20 -29.68
N ASN A 73 21.57 -10.29 -30.65
CA ASN A 73 22.89 -9.81 -31.10
C ASN A 73 23.69 -9.11 -29.98
N GLN A 74 23.03 -8.61 -28.93
CA GLN A 74 23.70 -7.98 -27.79
C GLN A 74 24.20 -8.96 -26.72
N VAL A 75 23.57 -10.14 -26.59
CA VAL A 75 23.79 -11.06 -25.46
C VAL A 75 24.39 -12.40 -25.89
N THR A 76 24.51 -12.63 -27.19
CA THR A 76 25.09 -13.83 -27.81
C THR A 76 26.21 -13.40 -28.75
N ASP A 77 27.06 -14.34 -29.15
CA ASP A 77 28.07 -14.11 -30.19
C ASP A 77 27.47 -14.23 -31.61
N ASP A 78 26.14 -14.40 -31.73
CA ASP A 78 25.42 -14.46 -33.00
C ASP A 78 25.20 -13.05 -33.58
N GLU A 79 25.51 -12.87 -34.86
CA GLU A 79 25.28 -11.62 -35.59
C GLU A 79 24.19 -11.82 -36.63
N ILE A 80 22.92 -11.70 -36.20
CA ILE A 80 21.77 -11.76 -37.10
C ILE A 80 21.65 -10.42 -37.83
N ASP A 81 22.17 -10.34 -39.06
CA ASP A 81 22.02 -9.16 -39.92
C ASP A 81 20.64 -9.16 -40.58
N TYR A 82 19.85 -8.12 -40.31
CA TYR A 82 18.51 -8.00 -40.88
C TYR A 82 18.24 -6.58 -41.41
N SER A 83 17.59 -6.53 -42.57
CA SER A 83 17.13 -5.26 -43.15
C SER A 83 15.92 -4.73 -42.38
N HIS A 84 16.07 -3.55 -41.77
CA HIS A 84 14.94 -2.84 -41.15
C HIS A 84 13.77 -2.56 -42.10
N ARG A 85 13.98 -2.61 -43.43
CA ARG A 85 12.93 -2.40 -44.43
C ARG A 85 12.11 -3.67 -44.68
N ASP A 86 12.74 -4.83 -44.59
CA ASP A 86 12.16 -6.11 -44.98
C ASP A 86 11.69 -6.95 -43.78
N ILE A 87 12.01 -6.48 -42.57
CA ILE A 87 11.60 -7.06 -41.29
C ILE A 87 10.08 -7.25 -41.12
N GLU A 88 9.25 -6.47 -41.83
CA GLU A 88 7.79 -6.63 -41.84
C GLU A 88 7.32 -7.85 -42.66
N GLN A 89 8.19 -8.41 -43.50
CA GLN A 89 7.91 -9.59 -44.33
C GLN A 89 8.43 -10.90 -43.71
N VAL A 90 9.09 -10.80 -42.55
CA VAL A 90 9.59 -11.96 -41.81
C VAL A 90 8.42 -12.78 -41.29
N LYS A 91 8.54 -14.10 -41.43
CA LYS A 91 7.55 -15.06 -40.94
C LYS A 91 8.02 -15.67 -39.64
N VAL A 92 7.10 -15.82 -38.69
CA VAL A 92 7.34 -16.51 -37.42
C VAL A 92 6.33 -17.64 -37.29
N ASP A 93 6.84 -18.86 -37.32
CA ASP A 93 6.03 -20.08 -37.25
C ASP A 93 6.29 -20.81 -35.90
N THR A 94 5.33 -21.62 -35.45
CA THR A 94 5.48 -22.48 -34.25
C THR A 94 5.41 -23.95 -34.65
N GLU A 95 6.19 -24.78 -33.95
CA GLU A 95 6.12 -26.25 -34.05
C GLU A 95 6.15 -26.78 -35.50
N VAL A 96 7.05 -26.22 -36.33
CA VAL A 96 7.16 -26.63 -37.73
C VAL A 96 7.88 -27.96 -37.86
N GLU A 97 7.26 -28.95 -38.49
CA GLU A 97 7.85 -30.28 -38.65
C GLU A 97 8.76 -30.37 -39.88
N SER A 98 9.90 -31.03 -39.72
CA SER A 98 10.78 -31.45 -40.81
C SER A 98 10.50 -32.89 -41.25
N PRO A 99 10.99 -33.32 -42.43
CA PRO A 99 10.88 -34.72 -42.87
C PRO A 99 11.58 -35.73 -41.94
N GLN A 100 12.48 -35.25 -41.07
CA GLN A 100 13.18 -36.07 -40.08
C GLN A 100 12.44 -36.13 -38.73
N ASN A 101 11.21 -35.60 -38.67
CA ASN A 101 10.39 -35.53 -37.46
C ASN A 101 11.07 -34.71 -36.34
N ASN A 102 11.82 -33.69 -36.74
CA ASN A 102 12.27 -32.62 -35.86
C ASN A 102 11.21 -31.51 -35.86
N ARG A 103 11.03 -30.85 -34.71
CA ARG A 103 10.00 -29.84 -34.54
C ARG A 103 10.48 -28.73 -33.60
N PRO A 104 11.21 -27.72 -34.14
CA PRO A 104 11.59 -26.55 -33.36
C PRO A 104 10.36 -25.86 -32.76
N ASP A 105 10.53 -25.28 -31.58
CA ASP A 105 9.44 -24.58 -30.90
C ASP A 105 8.99 -23.34 -31.66
N ILE A 106 9.94 -22.54 -32.12
CA ILE A 106 9.69 -21.33 -32.92
C ILE A 106 10.71 -21.28 -34.08
N LEU A 107 10.24 -20.93 -35.27
CA LEU A 107 11.08 -20.69 -36.45
C LEU A 107 10.79 -19.29 -36.99
N ILE A 108 11.81 -18.42 -36.97
CA ILE A 108 11.77 -17.08 -37.59
C ILE A 108 12.53 -17.15 -38.90
N ARG A 109 11.99 -16.59 -39.99
CA ARG A 109 12.67 -16.61 -41.30
C ARG A 109 12.44 -15.36 -42.13
N ALA A 110 13.53 -14.81 -42.62
CA ALA A 110 13.54 -13.94 -43.80
C ALA A 110 13.76 -14.82 -45.03
N SER A 111 12.99 -14.63 -46.10
CA SER A 111 13.08 -15.54 -47.25
C SER A 111 14.44 -15.40 -47.93
N ASP A 112 15.15 -16.53 -48.03
CA ASP A 112 16.42 -16.67 -48.76
C ASP A 112 17.58 -15.81 -48.21
N GLU A 113 17.42 -15.28 -46.99
CA GLU A 113 18.43 -14.46 -46.29
C GLU A 113 18.94 -15.15 -45.02
N TRP A 114 18.06 -15.44 -44.07
CA TRP A 114 18.44 -16.08 -42.80
C TRP A 114 17.23 -16.77 -42.13
N PHE A 115 17.52 -17.68 -41.20
CA PHE A 115 16.53 -18.22 -40.27
C PHE A 115 17.07 -18.27 -38.85
N VAL A 116 16.17 -18.15 -37.88
CA VAL A 116 16.45 -18.35 -36.45
C VAL A 116 15.59 -19.50 -35.95
N CYS A 117 16.22 -20.59 -35.57
CA CYS A 117 15.58 -21.76 -34.97
C CYS A 117 15.67 -21.63 -33.44
N ILE A 118 14.53 -21.64 -32.76
CA ILE A 118 14.47 -21.44 -31.31
C ILE A 118 13.88 -22.69 -30.66
N GLU A 119 14.59 -23.22 -29.65
CA GLU A 119 14.06 -24.19 -28.69
C GLU A 119 13.87 -23.47 -27.36
N ALA A 120 12.68 -23.57 -26.76
CA ALA A 120 12.28 -22.77 -25.60
C ALA A 120 11.86 -23.65 -24.43
N LYS A 121 12.53 -23.48 -23.30
CA LYS A 121 12.30 -24.24 -22.06
C LYS A 121 11.90 -23.33 -20.91
N VAL A 122 10.90 -23.77 -20.15
CA VAL A 122 10.37 -23.03 -18.98
C VAL A 122 10.62 -23.79 -17.68
N GLY A 123 10.42 -25.11 -17.70
CA GLY A 123 10.52 -25.95 -16.49
C GLY A 123 11.23 -27.28 -16.69
N SER A 124 11.63 -27.61 -17.92
CA SER A 124 12.35 -28.84 -18.26
C SER A 124 13.73 -28.51 -18.85
N SER A 125 14.71 -29.39 -18.68
CA SER A 125 16.00 -29.28 -19.37
C SER A 125 15.87 -29.68 -20.84
N GLU A 126 16.94 -29.54 -21.63
CA GLU A 126 17.00 -30.06 -23.00
C GLU A 126 16.55 -31.53 -23.05
N GLY A 127 15.77 -31.89 -24.08
CA GLY A 127 15.45 -33.28 -24.40
C GLY A 127 16.67 -34.04 -24.92
N ASP A 128 16.53 -35.34 -25.19
CA ASP A 128 17.64 -36.19 -25.65
C ASP A 128 18.22 -35.72 -27.00
N ARG A 129 19.33 -34.96 -26.93
CA ARG A 129 20.10 -34.42 -28.07
C ARG A 129 19.27 -33.60 -29.05
N GLN A 130 18.29 -32.86 -28.54
CA GLN A 130 17.30 -32.17 -29.35
C GLN A 130 17.95 -31.05 -30.20
N THR A 131 18.82 -30.25 -29.60
CA THR A 131 19.57 -29.18 -30.29
C THR A 131 20.51 -29.74 -31.35
N GLN A 132 21.24 -30.81 -31.03
CA GLN A 132 22.15 -31.50 -31.96
C GLN A 132 21.41 -32.06 -33.19
N ARG A 133 20.21 -32.62 -32.99
CA ARG A 133 19.36 -33.10 -34.08
C ARG A 133 18.91 -31.98 -35.00
N TYR A 134 18.61 -30.81 -34.43
CA TYR A 134 18.22 -29.66 -35.23
C TYR A 134 19.38 -29.16 -36.07
N VAL A 135 20.59 -29.02 -35.52
CA VAL A 135 21.78 -28.62 -36.30
C VAL A 135 22.05 -29.62 -37.43
N ALA A 136 21.98 -30.92 -37.15
CA ALA A 136 22.25 -31.97 -38.12
C ALA A 136 21.15 -32.16 -39.19
N ASP A 137 19.94 -31.64 -38.98
CA ASP A 137 18.88 -31.71 -39.98
C ASP A 137 19.29 -30.92 -41.22
N THR A 138 18.92 -31.43 -42.39
CA THR A 138 19.15 -30.76 -43.68
C THR A 138 18.00 -29.83 -44.07
N HIS A 139 16.89 -29.91 -43.34
CA HIS A 139 15.68 -29.15 -43.59
C HIS A 139 15.34 -28.24 -42.40
N ILE A 140 14.75 -27.09 -42.69
CA ILE A 140 14.18 -26.19 -41.67
C ILE A 140 12.68 -26.45 -41.47
N ASP A 141 12.02 -26.98 -42.50
CA ASP A 141 10.63 -27.43 -42.48
C ASP A 141 10.40 -28.52 -43.55
N ASN A 142 9.16 -28.97 -43.72
CA ASN A 142 8.79 -29.98 -44.71
C ASN A 142 9.02 -29.58 -46.19
N GLN A 143 9.30 -28.31 -46.48
CA GLN A 143 9.37 -27.75 -47.83
C GLN A 143 10.73 -27.15 -48.20
N LYS A 144 11.46 -26.61 -47.21
CA LYS A 144 12.69 -25.85 -47.40
C LYS A 144 13.90 -26.54 -46.77
N LYS A 145 14.97 -26.59 -47.55
CA LYS A 145 16.29 -27.03 -47.10
C LYS A 145 17.09 -25.89 -46.51
N LYS A 146 18.05 -26.23 -45.66
CA LYS A 146 19.00 -25.26 -45.10
C LYS A 146 19.96 -24.70 -46.15
N ASP A 147 20.36 -25.51 -47.14
CA ASP A 147 21.27 -25.08 -48.21
C ASP A 147 20.65 -24.05 -49.18
N GLU A 148 19.37 -23.72 -49.03
CA GLU A 148 18.71 -22.59 -49.67
C GLU A 148 19.04 -21.24 -49.02
N TYR A 149 19.64 -21.25 -47.82
CA TYR A 149 20.09 -20.09 -47.08
C TYR A 149 21.63 -20.00 -47.10
N PRO A 150 22.20 -18.79 -47.01
CA PRO A 150 23.64 -18.60 -46.78
C PRO A 150 24.13 -19.35 -45.53
N GLU A 151 25.36 -19.87 -45.55
CA GLU A 151 25.92 -20.62 -44.41
C GLU A 151 26.00 -19.77 -43.13
N ASP A 152 26.21 -18.46 -43.27
CA ASP A 152 26.21 -17.46 -42.19
C ASP A 152 24.81 -16.99 -41.78
N GLY A 153 23.74 -17.39 -42.49
CA GLY A 153 22.34 -17.08 -42.18
C GLY A 153 21.63 -18.14 -41.33
N HIS A 154 22.39 -19.06 -40.72
CA HIS A 154 21.86 -20.16 -39.90
C HIS A 154 22.02 -19.87 -38.42
N HIS A 155 20.95 -19.42 -37.77
CA HIS A 155 20.97 -19.01 -36.36
C HIS A 155 20.17 -19.99 -35.50
N TYR A 156 20.70 -20.34 -34.33
CA TYR A 156 20.07 -21.28 -33.41
C TYR A 156 20.12 -20.75 -31.98
N LEU A 157 18.95 -20.60 -31.36
CA LEU A 157 18.81 -20.04 -30.02
C LEU A 157 18.17 -21.05 -29.07
N PHE A 158 18.71 -21.10 -27.85
CA PHE A 158 18.12 -21.85 -26.75
C PHE A 158 17.58 -20.88 -25.70
N LEU A 159 16.26 -20.81 -25.53
CA LEU A 159 15.60 -19.87 -24.64
C LEU A 159 15.26 -20.52 -23.29
N SER A 160 15.96 -20.15 -22.21
CA SER A 160 15.85 -20.82 -20.91
C SER A 160 15.58 -19.88 -19.72
N LYS A 161 15.33 -20.46 -18.53
CA LYS A 161 14.81 -19.76 -17.34
C LYS A 161 15.87 -19.02 -16.50
N LYS A 162 17.11 -19.51 -16.40
CA LYS A 162 18.19 -18.89 -15.59
C LYS A 162 19.54 -19.28 -16.19
N PHE A 163 20.57 -18.46 -15.96
CA PHE A 163 21.97 -18.58 -16.39
C PHE A 163 22.66 -19.92 -16.03
N THR A 164 22.16 -21.02 -16.57
CA THR A 164 22.79 -22.33 -16.63
C THR A 164 22.91 -22.69 -18.11
N SER A 165 24.14 -23.01 -18.54
CA SER A 165 24.42 -23.49 -19.89
C SER A 165 23.68 -24.80 -20.12
N ASP A 166 22.56 -24.74 -20.85
CA ASP A 166 21.62 -25.85 -20.95
C ASP A 166 21.56 -26.44 -22.38
N SER A 167 22.20 -25.81 -23.37
CA SER A 167 22.36 -26.39 -24.72
C SER A 167 23.62 -27.27 -24.82
N LEU A 168 23.45 -28.48 -25.37
CA LEU A 168 24.54 -29.47 -25.53
C LEU A 168 25.22 -29.44 -26.91
N ALA A 169 24.83 -28.52 -27.80
CA ALA A 169 25.33 -28.44 -29.17
C ALA A 169 26.23 -27.23 -29.40
N ASP A 170 27.42 -27.46 -29.97
CA ASP A 170 28.24 -26.39 -30.54
C ASP A 170 27.45 -25.72 -31.69
N GLY A 171 27.07 -24.45 -31.51
CA GLY A 171 26.29 -23.65 -32.47
C GLY A 171 24.88 -23.25 -32.03
N PHE A 172 24.42 -23.63 -30.83
CA PHE A 172 23.26 -23.00 -30.19
C PHE A 172 23.72 -21.92 -29.21
N GLU A 173 23.16 -20.73 -29.34
CA GLU A 173 23.42 -19.63 -28.42
C GLU A 173 22.34 -19.57 -27.34
N ASP A 174 22.76 -19.48 -26.07
CA ASP A 174 21.84 -19.44 -24.94
C ASP A 174 21.32 -18.01 -24.72
N ILE A 175 20.00 -17.85 -24.74
CA ILE A 175 19.29 -16.62 -24.36
C ILE A 175 18.32 -16.91 -23.21
N TYR A 176 18.05 -15.92 -22.36
CA TYR A 176 17.21 -16.12 -21.18
C TYR A 176 15.90 -15.38 -21.28
N TRP A 177 14.82 -15.97 -20.75
CA TRP A 177 13.51 -15.31 -20.63
C TRP A 177 13.60 -13.93 -19.97
N GLN A 178 14.53 -13.75 -19.04
CA GLN A 178 14.80 -12.45 -18.40
C GLN A 178 15.26 -11.38 -19.41
N HIS A 179 16.12 -11.73 -20.38
CA HIS A 179 16.56 -10.80 -21.42
C HIS A 179 15.39 -10.29 -22.26
N LEU A 180 14.43 -11.16 -22.56
CA LEU A 180 13.22 -10.80 -23.31
C LEU A 180 12.32 -9.88 -22.49
N VAL A 181 12.08 -10.21 -21.21
CA VAL A 181 11.27 -9.40 -20.29
C VAL A 181 11.84 -7.99 -20.19
N GLU A 182 13.13 -7.85 -19.90
CA GLU A 182 13.80 -6.56 -19.75
C GLU A 182 13.68 -5.72 -21.03
N SER A 183 13.97 -6.31 -22.18
CA SER A 183 13.92 -5.61 -23.47
C SER A 183 12.51 -5.18 -23.86
N PHE A 184 11.50 -6.03 -23.67
CA PHE A 184 10.11 -5.68 -24.00
C PHE A 184 9.54 -4.64 -23.04
N GLN A 185 9.82 -4.74 -21.73
CA GLN A 185 9.43 -3.72 -20.77
C GLN A 185 10.07 -2.36 -21.07
N HIS A 186 11.38 -2.36 -21.38
CA HIS A 186 12.07 -1.14 -21.78
C HIS A 186 11.42 -0.49 -23.00
N LYS A 187 11.06 -1.30 -24.01
CA LYS A 187 10.36 -0.81 -25.20
C LYS A 187 8.98 -0.23 -24.87
N LEU A 188 8.19 -0.87 -24.01
CA LEU A 188 6.88 -0.36 -23.58
C LEU A 188 7.00 1.00 -22.87
N ASN A 189 7.99 1.15 -21.98
CA ASN A 189 8.21 2.38 -21.23
C ASN A 189 8.64 3.56 -22.12
N LEU A 190 9.39 3.32 -23.19
CA LEU A 190 9.80 4.38 -24.12
C LEU A 190 8.70 4.80 -25.11
N SER A 191 7.67 3.98 -25.29
CA SER A 191 6.67 4.11 -26.34
C SER A 191 5.29 4.56 -25.83
N HIS A 192 5.25 5.39 -24.79
CA HIS A 192 4.00 5.89 -24.19
C HIS A 192 3.02 6.44 -25.24
N GLY A 193 1.84 5.83 -25.33
CA GLY A 193 0.76 6.23 -26.24
C GLY A 193 0.91 5.78 -27.70
N GLN A 194 1.99 5.05 -28.06
CA GLN A 194 2.22 4.59 -29.43
C GLN A 194 1.45 3.31 -29.78
N TYR A 195 1.20 2.43 -28.79
CA TYR A 195 0.54 1.14 -29.00
C TYR A 195 -0.88 1.10 -28.43
N PRO A 196 -1.78 0.26 -28.97
CA PRO A 196 -3.11 0.09 -28.42
C PRO A 196 -3.06 -0.44 -26.98
N GLY A 197 -3.82 0.18 -26.07
CA GLY A 197 -3.81 -0.21 -24.65
C GLY A 197 -4.14 -1.68 -24.39
N ARG A 198 -5.01 -2.30 -25.21
CA ARG A 198 -5.30 -3.74 -25.13
C ARG A 198 -4.05 -4.59 -25.39
N SER A 199 -3.25 -4.22 -26.38
CA SER A 199 -2.03 -4.92 -26.76
C SER A 199 -0.96 -4.83 -25.68
N ILE A 200 -0.80 -3.63 -25.09
CA ILE A 200 0.09 -3.39 -23.95
C ILE A 200 -0.30 -4.32 -22.80
N ASN A 201 -1.59 -4.32 -22.41
CA ASN A 201 -2.06 -5.15 -21.31
C ASN A 201 -1.89 -6.66 -21.57
N GLN A 202 -2.07 -7.12 -22.82
CA GLN A 202 -1.85 -8.52 -23.17
C GLN A 202 -0.37 -8.92 -23.09
N LEU A 203 0.53 -8.02 -23.53
CA LEU A 203 1.97 -8.25 -23.42
C LEU A 203 2.42 -8.22 -21.96
N GLU A 204 1.97 -7.24 -21.17
CA GLU A 204 2.26 -7.16 -19.73
C GLU A 204 1.76 -8.39 -18.97
N ASP A 205 0.58 -8.93 -19.30
CA ASP A 205 0.06 -10.18 -18.72
C ASP A 205 0.97 -11.39 -19.02
N PHE A 206 1.47 -11.47 -20.25
CA PHE A 206 2.41 -12.51 -20.64
C PHE A 206 3.77 -12.35 -19.93
N LEU A 207 4.34 -11.15 -19.94
CA LEU A 207 5.60 -10.85 -19.25
C LEU A 207 5.51 -11.10 -17.74
N SER A 208 4.40 -10.74 -17.11
CA SER A 208 4.13 -11.04 -15.70
C SER A 208 4.10 -12.54 -15.42
N THR A 209 3.56 -13.34 -16.35
CA THR A 209 3.60 -14.80 -16.27
C THR A 209 5.04 -15.30 -16.32
N ILE A 210 5.84 -14.79 -17.26
CA ILE A 210 7.25 -15.13 -17.39
C ILE A 210 7.96 -14.86 -16.07
N ILE A 211 7.92 -13.62 -15.58
CA ILE A 211 8.52 -13.19 -14.32
C ILE A 211 8.12 -14.12 -13.16
N THR A 212 6.82 -14.39 -13.01
CA THR A 212 6.32 -15.18 -11.89
C THR A 212 6.82 -16.62 -11.94
N VAL A 213 6.84 -17.24 -13.12
CA VAL A 213 7.23 -18.64 -13.28
C VAL A 213 8.75 -18.82 -13.30
N THR A 214 9.51 -17.84 -13.80
CA THR A 214 10.98 -17.86 -13.80
C THR A 214 11.58 -17.47 -12.45
N ASN A 215 10.92 -16.62 -11.67
CA ASN A 215 11.45 -16.10 -10.39
C ASN A 215 10.87 -16.79 -9.15
N MET A 216 10.48 -18.06 -9.23
CA MET A 216 9.91 -18.85 -8.12
C MET A 216 10.91 -19.15 -6.97
N GLU A 217 11.69 -18.17 -6.51
CA GLU A 217 12.26 -18.10 -5.17
C GLU A 217 12.07 -16.74 -4.44
N GLU A 218 11.64 -15.65 -5.08
CA GLU A 218 11.23 -14.44 -4.35
C GLU A 218 9.97 -13.83 -4.95
N ASN A 219 8.91 -13.81 -4.14
CA ASN A 219 7.59 -13.32 -4.55
C ASN A 219 7.65 -11.85 -4.96
N ASN A 220 6.96 -11.47 -6.04
CA ASN A 220 6.74 -10.08 -6.46
C ASN A 220 6.20 -9.20 -5.30
N PHE A 221 5.45 -9.80 -4.38
CA PHE A 221 5.06 -9.17 -3.12
C PHE A 221 6.27 -8.71 -2.28
N GLU A 222 7.28 -9.56 -2.11
CA GLU A 222 8.49 -9.24 -1.35
C GLU A 222 9.29 -8.13 -2.02
N GLN A 223 9.38 -8.11 -3.35
CA GLN A 223 9.99 -7.02 -4.12
C GLN A 223 9.27 -5.69 -3.87
N ILE A 224 7.94 -5.66 -3.99
CA ILE A 224 7.12 -4.46 -3.72
C ILE A 224 7.26 -4.02 -2.25
N GLN A 225 7.34 -4.96 -1.28
CA GLN A 225 7.59 -4.61 0.11
C GLN A 225 9.00 -4.04 0.32
N LYS A 226 10.03 -4.60 -0.34
CA LYS A 226 11.41 -4.09 -0.31
C LYS A 226 11.47 -2.66 -0.86
N GLU A 227 10.79 -2.36 -1.96
CA GLU A 227 10.69 -1.01 -2.54
C GLU A 227 9.98 -0.03 -1.59
N LYS A 228 8.89 -0.42 -0.94
CA LYS A 228 8.23 0.40 0.10
C LYS A 228 9.14 0.68 1.29
N VAL A 229 9.94 -0.30 1.72
CA VAL A 229 10.90 -0.13 2.83
C VAL A 229 12.06 0.79 2.41
N GLN A 230 12.51 0.72 1.16
CA GLN A 230 13.52 1.65 0.64
C GLN A 230 13.00 3.09 0.57
N LEU A 231 11.78 3.29 0.04
CA LEU A 231 11.13 4.61 0.07
C LEU A 231 10.97 5.11 1.51
N LEU A 232 10.52 4.26 2.44
CA LEU A 232 10.45 4.63 3.85
C LEU A 232 11.82 5.07 4.38
N SER A 233 12.90 4.35 4.06
CA SER A 233 14.24 4.72 4.48
C SER A 233 14.72 6.05 3.89
N GLU A 234 14.39 6.33 2.64
CA GLU A 234 14.79 7.55 1.93
C GLU A 234 14.08 8.80 2.47
N TYR A 235 12.79 8.67 2.77
CA TYR A 235 11.94 9.77 3.23
C TYR A 235 11.75 9.80 4.75
N ARG A 236 12.41 8.88 5.49
CA ARG A 236 12.25 8.75 6.94
C ARG A 236 12.49 10.07 7.67
N SER A 237 13.59 10.76 7.33
CA SER A 237 13.93 12.02 7.98
C SER A 237 12.90 13.12 7.71
N ASP A 238 12.34 13.18 6.50
CA ASP A 238 11.32 14.17 6.16
C ASP A 238 10.00 13.86 6.88
N ILE A 239 9.63 12.58 6.98
CA ILE A 239 8.46 12.12 7.74
C ILE A 239 8.63 12.41 9.24
N ASP A 240 9.82 12.14 9.78
CA ASP A 240 10.14 12.41 11.18
C ASP A 240 10.10 13.93 11.45
N GLU A 241 10.59 14.78 10.55
CA GLU A 241 10.51 16.25 10.65
C GLU A 241 9.05 16.74 10.69
N LEU A 242 8.15 16.17 9.88
CA LEU A 242 6.73 16.50 9.94
C LEU A 242 6.09 16.08 11.27
N PHE A 243 6.46 14.91 11.80
CA PHE A 243 5.98 14.48 13.12
C PHE A 243 6.54 15.36 14.23
N GLU A 244 7.80 15.78 14.17
CA GLU A 244 8.39 16.73 15.10
C GLU A 244 7.72 18.11 15.03
N ALA A 245 7.33 18.58 13.85
CA ALA A 245 6.58 19.82 13.67
C ALA A 245 5.17 19.72 14.29
N ALA A 246 4.46 18.61 14.06
CA ALA A 246 3.16 18.35 14.67
C ALA A 246 3.27 18.28 16.22
N GLU A 247 4.31 17.63 16.73
CA GLU A 247 4.58 17.51 18.15
C GLU A 247 4.96 18.86 18.79
N SER A 248 5.77 19.66 18.11
CA SER A 248 6.13 21.02 18.54
C SER A 248 4.90 21.92 18.62
N LEU A 249 4.00 21.85 17.63
CA LEU A 249 2.71 22.55 17.66
C LEU A 249 1.83 22.06 18.82
N ARG A 250 1.82 20.76 19.10
CA ARG A 250 1.10 20.17 20.23
C ARG A 250 1.65 20.70 21.56
N GLU A 251 2.96 20.74 21.73
CA GLU A 251 3.63 21.25 22.92
C GLU A 251 3.32 22.72 23.17
N GLN A 252 3.40 23.57 22.14
CA GLN A 252 3.01 24.97 22.23
C GLN A 252 1.52 25.14 22.56
N SER A 253 0.67 24.24 22.06
CA SER A 253 -0.77 24.27 22.31
C SER A 253 -1.15 23.85 23.73
N LEU A 254 -0.28 23.13 24.45
CA LEU A 254 -0.48 22.84 25.87
C LEU A 254 -0.41 24.09 26.72
N GLU A 255 0.47 25.03 26.38
CA GLU A 255 0.65 26.25 27.14
C GLU A 255 -0.58 27.17 26.96
N GLY A 256 -1.30 27.39 28.06
CA GLY A 256 -2.52 28.21 28.04
C GLY A 256 -3.67 27.60 27.25
N TRP A 257 -3.71 26.26 27.11
CA TRP A 257 -4.82 25.58 26.43
C TRP A 257 -6.21 25.96 26.99
N PRO A 258 -6.42 26.19 28.32
CA PRO A 258 -7.74 26.59 28.83
C PRO A 258 -8.24 27.89 28.21
N GLN A 259 -7.37 28.89 28.09
CA GLN A 259 -7.71 30.19 27.50
C GLN A 259 -7.99 30.05 26.00
N ARG A 260 -7.20 29.23 25.29
CA ARG A 260 -7.42 28.95 23.87
C ARG A 260 -8.78 28.28 23.64
N PHE A 261 -9.11 27.28 24.45
CA PHE A 261 -10.40 26.61 24.42
C PHE A 261 -11.56 27.57 24.71
N GLN A 262 -11.45 28.39 25.76
CA GLN A 262 -12.49 29.37 26.12
C GLN A 262 -12.80 30.36 25.00
N ASN A 263 -11.80 30.75 24.19
CA ASN A 263 -12.03 31.63 23.03
C ASN A 263 -12.88 30.99 21.92
N HIS A 264 -13.07 29.67 21.92
CA HIS A 264 -13.84 28.93 20.91
C HIS A 264 -15.22 28.47 21.41
N VAL A 265 -15.54 28.68 22.69
CA VAL A 265 -16.84 28.35 23.27
C VAL A 265 -17.60 29.64 23.51
N SER A 266 -18.91 29.65 23.24
CA SER A 266 -19.74 30.83 23.51
C SER A 266 -19.83 31.09 25.03
N ASN A 267 -19.90 32.37 25.43
CA ASN A 267 -20.06 32.74 26.84
C ASN A 267 -21.38 32.25 27.45
N ASP A 268 -22.40 31.97 26.62
CA ASP A 268 -23.67 31.41 27.05
C ASP A 268 -23.55 29.91 27.42
N VAL A 269 -22.52 29.25 26.89
CA VAL A 269 -22.23 27.83 27.13
C VAL A 269 -21.13 27.66 28.20
N TRP A 270 -20.08 28.46 28.15
CA TRP A 270 -19.03 28.49 29.17
C TRP A 270 -19.38 29.44 30.32
N THR A 271 -20.20 28.97 31.25
CA THR A 271 -20.61 29.73 32.44
C THR A 271 -19.58 29.70 33.57
N ASP A 272 -19.74 30.55 34.59
CA ASP A 272 -18.90 30.57 35.81
C ASP A 272 -18.89 29.24 36.60
N ALA A 273 -19.82 28.34 36.32
CA ALA A 273 -19.86 27.00 36.92
C ALA A 273 -18.87 25.99 36.30
N TRP A 274 -18.18 26.35 35.21
CA TRP A 274 -17.25 25.47 34.51
C TRP A 274 -15.79 25.87 34.73
N TYR A 275 -14.95 24.84 34.91
CA TYR A 275 -13.53 24.99 35.16
C TYR A 275 -12.75 24.16 34.15
N ALA A 276 -11.73 24.77 33.56
CA ALA A 276 -10.71 24.09 32.78
C ALA A 276 -9.42 24.13 33.60
N ARG A 277 -8.90 22.95 33.93
CA ARG A 277 -7.66 22.83 34.69
C ARG A 277 -6.52 22.54 33.74
N ASP A 278 -5.51 23.39 33.81
CA ASP A 278 -4.23 23.18 33.15
C ASP A 278 -3.50 21.98 33.78
N SER A 279 -3.86 20.80 33.29
CA SER A 279 -3.26 19.53 33.68
C SER A 279 -2.81 18.78 32.45
N LYS A 280 -1.86 17.86 32.66
CA LYS A 280 -1.30 17.01 31.59
C LYS A 280 -2.33 16.18 30.82
N TRP A 281 -3.59 16.12 31.27
CA TRP A 281 -4.65 15.34 30.64
C TRP A 281 -5.72 16.19 29.95
N GLY A 282 -5.68 17.51 30.09
CA GLY A 282 -6.70 18.42 29.54
C GLY A 282 -8.06 18.14 30.18
N THR A 283 -8.31 18.73 31.34
CA THR A 283 -9.47 18.38 32.18
C THR A 283 -10.46 19.53 32.28
N ILE A 284 -11.73 19.23 32.01
CA ILE A 284 -12.87 20.16 32.10
C ILE A 284 -13.87 19.57 33.10
N TYR A 285 -14.36 20.36 34.04
CA TYR A 285 -15.34 19.92 35.05
C TYR A 285 -16.22 21.08 35.51
N THR A 286 -17.37 20.76 36.10
CA THR A 286 -18.28 21.76 36.65
C THR A 286 -18.29 21.74 38.18
N ASP A 287 -18.91 22.74 38.79
CA ASP A 287 -19.11 22.83 40.24
C ASP A 287 -19.69 21.53 40.83
N GLY A 288 -19.18 21.13 41.99
CA GLY A 288 -19.61 19.91 42.69
C GLY A 288 -19.02 18.60 42.16
N TRP A 289 -18.30 18.60 41.02
CA TRP A 289 -17.65 17.38 40.51
C TRP A 289 -16.30 17.07 41.17
N CYS A 290 -15.70 18.07 41.81
CA CYS A 290 -14.51 17.91 42.65
C CYS A 290 -14.93 18.09 44.11
N LEU A 291 -14.66 17.07 44.93
CA LEU A 291 -15.07 17.01 46.33
C LEU A 291 -13.88 16.75 47.24
N ASP A 292 -13.83 17.40 48.39
CA ASP A 292 -12.86 17.09 49.46
C ASP A 292 -13.22 15.78 50.19
N GLY A 293 -12.45 15.44 51.23
CA GLY A 293 -12.65 14.23 52.02
C GLY A 293 -13.93 14.22 52.84
N GLU A 294 -14.54 15.39 53.06
CA GLU A 294 -15.84 15.57 53.74
C GLU A 294 -17.00 15.68 52.74
N LEU A 295 -16.73 15.43 51.45
CA LEU A 295 -17.69 15.51 50.35
C LEU A 295 -18.27 16.93 50.17
N ASN A 296 -17.48 17.97 50.46
CA ASN A 296 -17.81 19.34 50.12
C ASN A 296 -17.17 19.73 48.77
N PRO A 297 -17.87 20.51 47.92
CA PRO A 297 -17.30 21.01 46.68
C PRO A 297 -16.01 21.80 46.91
N THR A 298 -14.95 21.46 46.20
CA THR A 298 -13.66 22.17 46.27
C THR A 298 -13.00 22.26 44.90
N ASN A 299 -12.34 23.39 44.66
CA ASN A 299 -11.45 23.59 43.52
C ASN A 299 -9.98 23.34 43.87
N ASN A 300 -9.68 23.06 45.14
CA ASN A 300 -8.31 22.80 45.59
C ASN A 300 -7.84 21.41 45.12
N VAL A 301 -6.79 21.41 44.31
CA VAL A 301 -6.23 20.19 43.73
C VAL A 301 -5.58 19.29 44.78
N SER A 302 -5.09 19.82 45.92
CA SER A 302 -4.52 18.98 46.98
C SER A 302 -5.58 18.18 47.72
N GLU A 303 -6.77 18.75 47.89
CA GLU A 303 -7.91 18.15 48.61
C GLU A 303 -8.64 17.08 47.81
N THR A 304 -8.28 16.89 46.53
CA THR A 304 -8.99 15.99 45.61
C THR A 304 -8.08 14.86 45.10
N LYS A 305 -6.90 14.69 45.71
CA LYS A 305 -5.89 13.69 45.31
C LYS A 305 -5.93 12.44 46.20
N GLY A 306 -5.40 11.35 45.66
CA GLY A 306 -5.25 10.10 46.41
C GLY A 306 -6.59 9.57 46.94
N ASN A 307 -6.64 9.38 48.26
CA ASN A 307 -7.82 8.94 48.99
C ASN A 307 -8.52 10.11 49.71
N ASP A 308 -8.03 11.34 49.53
CA ASP A 308 -8.42 12.51 50.33
C ASP A 308 -9.59 13.30 49.73
N GLY A 309 -10.12 12.86 48.58
CA GLY A 309 -11.26 13.47 47.91
C GLY A 309 -11.60 12.82 46.57
N ALA A 310 -12.65 13.32 45.92
CA ALA A 310 -13.16 12.79 44.65
C ALA A 310 -12.95 13.75 43.47
N ARG A 311 -12.70 13.19 42.28
CA ARG A 311 -12.65 13.95 41.02
C ARG A 311 -13.41 13.25 39.92
N LEU A 312 -14.50 13.88 39.51
CA LEU A 312 -15.18 13.62 38.24
C LEU A 312 -14.83 14.74 37.26
N HIS A 313 -14.53 14.40 36.01
CA HIS A 313 -14.21 15.39 34.97
C HIS A 313 -14.32 14.79 33.58
N PHE A 314 -14.50 15.67 32.61
CA PHE A 314 -14.16 15.38 31.23
C PHE A 314 -12.65 15.48 30.99
N MET A 315 -12.15 14.67 30.07
CA MET A 315 -10.74 14.58 29.71
C MET A 315 -10.61 14.48 28.19
N HIS A 316 -9.73 15.29 27.59
CA HIS A 316 -9.56 15.37 26.12
C HIS A 316 -8.18 14.97 25.58
N TYR A 317 -7.25 14.52 26.45
CA TYR A 317 -5.98 13.88 26.06
C TYR A 317 -5.08 14.70 25.12
N LEU A 318 -5.05 16.03 25.24
CA LEU A 318 -4.19 16.90 24.41
C LEU A 318 -2.68 16.54 24.40
N ARG A 319 -2.20 15.77 25.39
CA ARG A 319 -0.82 15.25 25.44
C ARG A 319 -0.61 13.89 24.77
N SER A 320 -1.67 13.24 24.29
CA SER A 320 -1.56 11.99 23.55
C SER A 320 -0.86 12.26 22.22
N GLU A 321 0.18 11.49 21.89
CA GLU A 321 0.87 11.59 20.60
C GLU A 321 -0.13 11.51 19.44
N GLU A 322 -1.14 10.65 19.56
CA GLU A 322 -2.24 10.47 18.61
C GLU A 322 -3.02 11.78 18.30
N SER A 323 -3.05 12.77 19.19
CA SER A 323 -3.97 13.91 19.03
C SER A 323 -3.65 14.85 17.88
N PHE A 324 -2.40 15.27 17.77
CA PHE A 324 -1.96 16.12 16.65
C PHE A 324 -1.43 15.25 15.51
N ARG A 325 -0.75 14.13 15.84
CA ARG A 325 -0.15 13.23 14.86
C ARG A 325 -1.17 12.52 13.99
N GLU A 326 -2.25 12.02 14.58
CA GLU A 326 -3.30 11.26 13.88
C GLU A 326 -4.55 12.11 13.63
N GLY A 327 -4.58 13.36 14.13
CA GLY A 327 -5.74 14.23 13.97
C GLY A 327 -6.95 13.74 14.73
N THR A 328 -6.78 13.31 15.99
CA THR A 328 -7.86 12.74 16.80
C THR A 328 -8.05 13.46 18.13
N LEU A 329 -9.30 13.65 18.54
CA LEU A 329 -9.65 14.15 19.87
C LEU A 329 -10.50 13.10 20.58
N ARG A 330 -10.02 12.61 21.73
CA ARG A 330 -10.77 11.65 22.56
C ARG A 330 -11.32 12.37 23.77
N TYR A 331 -12.64 12.56 23.80
CA TYR A 331 -13.34 13.18 24.91
C TYR A 331 -14.05 12.14 25.76
N LYS A 332 -13.82 12.15 27.09
CA LYS A 332 -14.38 11.13 27.98
C LYS A 332 -14.72 11.64 29.36
N LEU A 333 -15.74 11.04 29.99
CA LEU A 333 -16.07 11.24 31.40
C LEU A 333 -15.35 10.20 32.27
N VAL A 334 -14.59 10.66 33.27
CA VAL A 334 -13.81 9.77 34.16
C VAL A 334 -13.88 10.17 35.62
N CYS A 335 -13.77 9.16 36.49
CA CYS A 335 -13.50 9.33 37.91
C CYS A 335 -12.24 8.53 38.30
N ASN A 336 -11.13 9.24 38.55
CA ASN A 336 -9.82 8.61 38.72
C ASN A 336 -9.45 8.30 40.18
N THR A 337 -10.13 8.93 41.14
CA THR A 337 -9.89 8.78 42.59
C THR A 337 -10.53 7.49 43.12
N ARG A 338 -9.80 6.71 43.92
CA ARG A 338 -10.30 5.43 44.47
C ARG A 338 -10.89 5.65 45.87
N VAL A 339 -12.02 6.34 45.93
CA VAL A 339 -12.71 6.75 47.16
C VAL A 339 -14.17 6.25 47.17
N PRO A 340 -14.84 6.14 48.33
CA PRO A 340 -16.23 5.65 48.42
C PRO A 340 -17.20 6.36 47.47
N PHE A 341 -17.01 7.67 47.25
CA PHE A 341 -17.77 8.43 46.25
C PHE A 341 -17.75 7.79 44.86
N ARG A 342 -16.59 7.30 44.39
CA ARG A 342 -16.49 6.67 43.06
C ARG A 342 -17.32 5.40 42.98
N ASP A 343 -17.38 4.65 44.07
CA ASP A 343 -18.10 3.38 44.15
C ASP A 343 -19.60 3.61 44.12
N GLU A 344 -20.06 4.59 44.90
CA GLU A 344 -21.46 4.98 44.93
C GLU A 344 -21.90 5.64 43.63
N PHE A 345 -21.12 6.58 43.09
CA PHE A 345 -21.37 7.17 41.78
C PHE A 345 -21.43 6.09 40.69
N HIS A 346 -20.52 5.12 40.68
CA HIS A 346 -20.54 4.03 39.70
C HIS A 346 -21.79 3.15 39.82
N ARG A 347 -22.22 2.85 41.04
CA ARG A 347 -23.44 2.10 41.31
C ARG A 347 -24.66 2.85 40.79
N LEU A 348 -24.77 4.14 41.10
CA LEU A 348 -25.88 4.99 40.65
C LEU A 348 -25.85 5.20 39.13
N TYR A 349 -24.69 5.50 38.55
CA TYR A 349 -24.53 5.67 37.11
C TYR A 349 -25.10 4.46 36.35
N ASN A 350 -24.83 3.25 36.82
CA ASN A 350 -25.29 2.01 36.18
C ASN A 350 -26.70 1.54 36.60
N ALA A 351 -27.41 2.29 37.45
CA ALA A 351 -28.78 1.95 37.82
C ALA A 351 -29.76 2.25 36.68
N ASP A 352 -30.80 1.42 36.53
CA ASP A 352 -31.76 1.50 35.42
C ASP A 352 -32.36 2.91 35.27
N ARG A 353 -32.79 3.53 36.38
CA ARG A 353 -33.34 4.90 36.41
C ARG A 353 -32.41 5.93 35.77
N TRP A 354 -31.11 5.84 36.04
CA TRP A 354 -30.12 6.78 35.52
C TRP A 354 -29.74 6.46 34.07
N GLN A 355 -29.66 5.17 33.74
CA GLN A 355 -29.42 4.72 32.37
C GLN A 355 -30.59 5.06 31.42
N GLU A 356 -31.83 5.05 31.88
CA GLU A 356 -32.99 5.52 31.11
C GLU A 356 -32.90 7.00 30.74
N ARG A 357 -32.29 7.83 31.61
CA ARG A 357 -32.03 9.25 31.33
C ARG A 357 -30.78 9.48 30.49
N LEU A 358 -29.73 8.67 30.67
CA LEU A 358 -28.47 8.79 29.93
C LEU A 358 -28.60 8.29 28.48
N LYS A 359 -29.36 7.21 28.24
CA LYS A 359 -29.48 6.58 26.91
C LYS A 359 -29.91 7.56 25.80
N PRO A 360 -30.95 8.39 25.96
CA PRO A 360 -31.34 9.33 24.92
C PRO A 360 -30.22 10.32 24.56
N VAL A 361 -29.61 10.94 25.58
CA VAL A 361 -28.59 11.98 25.38
C VAL A 361 -27.28 11.44 24.79
N VAL A 362 -26.84 10.25 25.21
CA VAL A 362 -25.64 9.63 24.62
C VAL A 362 -25.90 9.11 23.21
N ASN A 363 -27.10 8.58 22.92
CA ASN A 363 -27.43 8.08 21.59
C ASN A 363 -27.58 9.20 20.56
N GLU A 364 -28.25 10.30 20.93
CA GLU A 364 -28.43 11.47 20.08
C GLU A 364 -27.08 12.00 19.59
N GLN A 365 -26.09 12.05 20.48
CA GLN A 365 -24.76 12.57 20.19
C GLN A 365 -23.76 11.48 19.77
N SER A 366 -24.20 10.23 19.59
CA SER A 366 -23.34 9.08 19.27
C SER A 366 -22.15 8.92 20.23
N ILE A 367 -22.35 9.24 21.51
CA ILE A 367 -21.39 9.07 22.59
C ILE A 367 -21.46 7.62 23.08
N ILE A 368 -20.31 6.96 23.17
CA ILE A 368 -20.23 5.59 23.67
C ILE A 368 -20.39 5.62 25.19
N ASN A 369 -21.49 5.09 25.70
CA ASN A 369 -21.68 4.80 27.12
C ASN A 369 -20.99 3.47 27.47
N ARG A 370 -19.90 3.55 28.24
CA ARG A 370 -19.11 2.42 28.69
C ARG A 370 -19.60 1.86 30.01
N GLY A 371 -20.16 2.71 30.88
CA GLY A 371 -20.55 2.34 32.25
C GLY A 371 -19.41 1.87 33.15
N ASN A 372 -18.15 1.89 32.69
CA ASN A 372 -17.03 1.32 33.40
C ASN A 372 -16.55 2.25 34.51
N LYS A 373 -16.15 1.68 35.65
CA LYS A 373 -15.76 2.44 36.84
C LYS A 373 -14.60 3.42 36.61
N SER A 374 -13.79 3.26 35.57
CA SER A 374 -12.68 4.16 35.20
C SER A 374 -12.98 5.08 34.02
N GLU A 375 -14.03 4.80 33.25
CA GLU A 375 -14.42 5.52 32.03
C GLU A 375 -15.91 5.29 31.80
N TYR A 376 -16.70 6.34 31.97
CA TYR A 376 -18.16 6.26 31.89
C TYR A 376 -18.67 6.50 30.49
N THR A 377 -18.17 7.55 29.83
CA THR A 377 -18.49 7.88 28.45
C THR A 377 -17.23 8.13 27.63
N ARG A 378 -17.32 7.95 26.33
CA ARG A 378 -16.25 8.26 25.38
C ARG A 378 -16.80 8.60 24.00
N LYS A 379 -16.27 9.64 23.38
CA LYS A 379 -16.40 9.88 21.93
C LYS A 379 -15.04 10.28 21.35
N THR A 380 -14.77 9.80 20.14
CA THR A 380 -13.60 10.20 19.36
C THR A 380 -14.07 11.09 18.23
N TYR A 381 -13.34 12.18 18.00
CA TYR A 381 -13.61 13.18 16.98
C TYR A 381 -12.42 13.24 16.03
N ASP A 382 -12.72 13.41 14.75
CA ASP A 382 -11.72 13.69 13.73
C ASP A 382 -11.40 15.19 13.78
N VAL A 383 -10.12 15.51 13.84
CA VAL A 383 -9.60 16.88 13.85
C VAL A 383 -9.00 17.17 12.50
N ASP A 384 -9.40 18.28 11.88
CA ASP A 384 -8.77 18.76 10.64
C ASP A 384 -7.31 19.14 10.91
N GLN A 385 -6.39 18.29 10.46
CA GLN A 385 -4.95 18.49 10.68
C GLN A 385 -4.41 19.74 9.96
N SER A 386 -5.06 20.17 8.88
CA SER A 386 -4.63 21.35 8.12
C SER A 386 -4.88 22.68 8.85
N GLY A 387 -5.87 22.68 9.76
CA GLY A 387 -6.25 23.84 10.57
C GLY A 387 -5.60 23.90 11.95
N LEU A 388 -4.64 23.02 12.27
CA LEU A 388 -4.02 22.99 13.60
C LEU A 388 -3.24 24.28 13.92
N PRO A 389 -3.20 24.71 15.19
CA PRO A 389 -3.86 24.10 16.35
C PRO A 389 -5.32 24.53 16.53
N ARG A 390 -5.82 25.46 15.70
CA ARG A 390 -7.15 26.07 15.85
C ARG A 390 -8.27 25.04 15.72
N SER A 391 -8.21 24.19 14.69
CA SER A 391 -9.19 23.13 14.44
C SER A 391 -9.36 22.17 15.62
N TYR A 392 -8.29 21.91 16.40
CA TYR A 392 -8.37 21.09 17.61
C TYR A 392 -9.27 21.74 18.66
N PHE A 393 -9.11 23.04 18.90
CA PHE A 393 -9.91 23.76 19.90
C PHE A 393 -11.35 23.99 19.44
N GLU A 394 -11.58 24.18 18.14
CA GLU A 394 -12.93 24.17 17.55
C GLU A 394 -13.61 22.81 17.76
N THR A 395 -12.87 21.71 17.52
CA THR A 395 -13.38 20.35 17.76
C THR A 395 -13.61 20.08 19.26
N LEU A 396 -12.76 20.60 20.14
CA LEU A 396 -12.94 20.50 21.59
C LEU A 396 -14.19 21.25 22.07
N ALA A 397 -14.50 22.40 21.47
CA ALA A 397 -15.72 23.15 21.75
C ALA A 397 -16.97 22.36 21.36
N ILE A 398 -16.98 21.77 20.16
CA ILE A 398 -18.05 20.86 19.73
C ILE A 398 -18.18 19.68 20.70
N ALA A 399 -17.07 19.04 21.05
CA ALA A 399 -17.08 17.92 21.97
C ALA A 399 -17.64 18.29 23.36
N PHE A 400 -17.28 19.48 23.86
CA PHE A 400 -17.82 20.00 25.11
C PHE A 400 -19.34 20.23 25.02
N GLU A 401 -19.82 20.92 23.97
CA GLU A 401 -21.23 21.22 23.75
C GLU A 401 -22.10 19.96 23.67
N GLU A 402 -21.68 18.96 22.89
CA GLU A 402 -22.39 17.68 22.78
C GLU A 402 -22.44 16.91 24.11
N HIS A 403 -21.50 17.15 25.03
CA HIS A 403 -21.47 16.49 26.33
C HIS A 403 -22.23 17.23 27.43
N LEU A 404 -22.76 18.43 27.17
CA LEU A 404 -23.55 19.19 28.17
C LEU A 404 -24.79 18.42 28.63
N PRO A 405 -25.62 17.82 27.75
CA PRO A 405 -26.78 17.04 28.20
C PRO A 405 -26.39 15.82 29.06
N VAL A 406 -25.21 15.24 28.80
CA VAL A 406 -24.65 14.17 29.64
C VAL A 406 -24.27 14.73 31.01
N ALA A 407 -23.63 15.90 31.05
CA ALA A 407 -23.23 16.57 32.29
C ALA A 407 -24.44 16.90 33.18
N GLU A 408 -25.56 17.31 32.60
CA GLU A 408 -26.80 17.58 33.36
C GLU A 408 -27.31 16.34 34.10
N VAL A 409 -27.38 15.18 33.43
CA VAL A 409 -27.79 13.93 34.09
C VAL A 409 -26.76 13.51 35.13
N VAL A 410 -25.47 13.70 34.84
CA VAL A 410 -24.38 13.38 35.75
C VAL A 410 -24.40 14.26 37.02
N ASN A 411 -24.77 15.54 36.92
CA ASN A 411 -24.93 16.42 38.08
C ASN A 411 -25.90 15.84 39.10
N ASP A 412 -27.04 15.33 38.63
CA ASP A 412 -28.03 14.74 39.54
C ASP A 412 -27.51 13.43 40.17
N ILE A 413 -26.75 12.62 39.42
CA ILE A 413 -26.12 11.40 39.95
C ILE A 413 -25.10 11.76 41.03
N VAL A 414 -24.29 12.80 40.80
CA VAL A 414 -23.31 13.30 41.78
C VAL A 414 -24.01 13.77 43.06
N ALA A 415 -25.09 14.55 42.93
CA ALA A 415 -25.85 15.03 44.07
C ALA A 415 -26.43 13.87 44.92
N GLU A 416 -27.03 12.88 44.27
CA GLU A 416 -27.58 11.69 44.96
C GLU A 416 -26.46 10.85 45.62
N ALA A 417 -25.30 10.71 44.95
CA ALA A 417 -24.15 10.00 45.52
C ALA A 417 -23.61 10.68 46.80
N VAL A 418 -23.51 12.02 46.79
CA VAL A 418 -23.09 12.79 47.97
C VAL A 418 -24.11 12.67 49.10
N GLU A 419 -25.40 12.75 48.78
CA GLU A 419 -26.49 12.63 49.76
C GLU A 419 -26.50 11.25 50.44
N ASN A 420 -26.33 10.18 49.68
CA ASN A 420 -26.28 8.81 50.21
C ASN A 420 -25.08 8.64 51.17
N LEU A 421 -23.90 9.09 50.75
CA LEU A 421 -22.68 8.95 51.57
C LEU A 421 -22.62 9.87 52.79
N LYS A 422 -23.39 10.96 52.82
CA LYS A 422 -23.52 11.81 54.02
C LYS A 422 -24.55 11.27 55.03
N ARG A 423 -25.37 10.30 54.63
CA ARG A 423 -26.40 9.66 55.48
C ARG A 423 -25.92 8.38 56.14
N ASP A 424 -25.00 7.68 55.49
CA ASP A 424 -24.25 6.54 56.03
C ASP A 424 -23.17 7.00 57.02
#